data_AF-A0A365QQY6-F1
#
_entry.id   AF-A0A365QQY6-F1
#
_cell.length_a   1.000
_cell.length_b   1.000
_cell.length_c   1.000
_cell.angle_alpha   90.00
_cell.angle_beta   90.00
_cell.angle_gamma   90.00
#
_symmetry.space_group_name_H-M   'P 1'
#
loop_
_entity.id
_entity.type
_entity.pdbx_description
1 polymer ?
#
loop_
_entity_poly.entity_id
_entity_poly.type
_entity_poly.pdbx_seq_one_letter_code
_entity_poly.pdbx_strand_id
1 'polypeptide(L)'
;MEFKAFADDSTVVNIHGDAFTVTNDPDRIVLSGTLELTRDKAGLATALSLQKAIASIVDVLQHEPALPEHVRDEPAAPKGKIKNPFEG
;
A
#
# COMPACT_ATOMS: atom_id res chain seq x y z
N MET A 1 3.60 16.48 -5.56
CA MET A 1 3.02 15.27 -6.15
C MET A 1 2.02 14.73 -5.15
N GLU A 2 0.75 14.62 -5.54
CA GLU A 2 -0.29 14.03 -4.70
C GLU A 2 -0.21 12.51 -4.83
N PHE A 3 -0.33 11.78 -3.72
CA PHE A 3 -0.45 10.33 -3.73
C PHE A 3 -1.83 9.97 -4.30
N LYS A 4 -1.86 9.15 -5.35
CA LYS A 4 -3.09 8.62 -5.93
C LYS A 4 -3.12 7.11 -5.74
N ALA A 5 -4.00 6.65 -4.86
CA ALA A 5 -4.17 5.23 -4.55
C ALA A 5 -4.50 4.41 -5.82
N PHE A 6 -3.90 3.23 -5.95
CA PHE A 6 -4.10 2.24 -7.02
C PHE A 6 -3.79 2.72 -8.46
N ALA A 7 -3.22 3.91 -8.63
CA ALA A 7 -2.97 4.49 -9.95
C ALA A 7 -1.71 3.95 -10.65
N ASP A 8 -0.69 3.55 -9.86
CA ASP A 8 0.61 3.13 -10.37
C ASP A 8 1.15 1.94 -9.56
N ASP A 9 1.94 1.10 -10.21
CA ASP A 9 2.52 -0.15 -9.71
C ASP A 9 3.87 0.02 -9.00
N SER A 10 4.30 1.26 -8.74
CA SER A 10 5.63 1.53 -8.17
C SER A 10 5.71 2.78 -7.28
N THR A 11 4.59 3.43 -6.99
CA THR A 11 4.61 4.65 -6.16
C THR A 11 4.79 4.28 -4.70
N VAL A 12 5.98 4.57 -4.17
CA VAL A 12 6.29 4.43 -2.74
C VAL A 12 6.29 5.81 -2.09
N VAL A 13 5.47 5.99 -1.06
CA VAL A 13 5.46 7.20 -0.24
C VAL A 13 6.06 6.89 1.11
N ASN A 14 7.20 7.53 1.38
CA ASN A 14 7.85 7.45 2.68
C ASN A 14 7.40 8.63 3.54
N ILE A 15 6.82 8.35 4.71
CA ILE A 15 6.39 9.36 5.68
C ILE A 15 7.42 9.38 6.81
N HIS A 16 7.91 10.60 7.11
CA HIS A 16 8.87 10.86 8.18
C HIS A 16 10.22 10.12 7.97
N GLY A 17 10.85 10.33 6.81
CA GLY A 17 11.99 9.52 6.37
C GLY A 17 11.47 8.14 5.94
N ASP A 18 12.15 7.06 6.35
CA ASP A 18 11.77 5.68 6.03
C ASP A 18 11.02 4.96 7.17
N ALA A 19 10.55 5.71 8.18
CA ALA A 19 9.91 5.14 9.36
C ALA A 19 8.56 4.48 9.03
N PHE A 20 7.83 5.05 8.08
CA PHE A 20 6.55 4.52 7.62
C PHE A 20 6.46 4.61 6.10
N THR A 21 6.21 3.48 5.46
CA THR A 21 6.19 3.33 4.01
C THR A 21 4.78 2.96 3.55
N VAL A 22 4.30 3.67 2.53
CA VAL A 22 3.07 3.36 1.82
C VAL A 22 3.45 2.91 0.42
N THR A 23 3.31 1.62 0.15
CA THR A 23 3.57 1.04 -1.17
C THR A 23 2.26 0.94 -1.91
N ASN A 24 2.18 1.63 -3.05
CA ASN A 24 1.07 1.51 -3.99
C ASN A 24 1.29 0.30 -4.88
N ASP A 25 0.31 -0.57 -4.96
CA ASP A 25 0.22 -1.65 -5.93
C ASP A 25 -1.21 -1.67 -6.49
N PRO A 26 -1.42 -2.06 -7.75
CA PRO A 26 -2.73 -1.95 -8.40
C PRO A 26 -3.80 -2.83 -7.75
N ASP A 27 -3.40 -3.92 -7.09
CA ASP A 27 -4.32 -4.85 -6.42
C ASP A 27 -4.42 -4.60 -4.91
N ARG A 28 -3.39 -3.99 -4.30
CA ARG A 28 -3.36 -3.76 -2.84
C ARG A 28 -2.48 -2.57 -2.47
N ILE A 29 -2.82 -1.88 -1.39
CA ILE A 29 -1.91 -0.88 -0.79
C ILE A 29 -1.34 -1.45 0.51
N VAL A 30 -0.02 -1.44 0.62
CA VAL A 30 0.70 -1.93 1.80
C VAL A 30 1.19 -0.75 2.63
N LEU A 31 0.79 -0.72 3.89
CA LEU A 31 1.21 0.24 4.90
C LEU A 31 2.14 -0.48 5.87
N SER A 32 3.42 -0.09 5.94
CA SER A 32 4.42 -0.79 6.76
C SER A 32 5.34 0.16 7.52
N GLY A 33 5.68 -0.20 8.75
CA GLY A 33 6.56 0.57 9.62
C GLY A 33 5.86 1.17 10.85
N THR A 34 6.56 2.05 11.54
CA THR A 34 6.12 2.69 12.79
C THR A 34 6.26 4.20 12.65
N LEU A 35 5.15 4.92 12.78
CA LEU A 35 5.13 6.38 12.71
C LEU A 35 4.89 6.97 14.10
N GLU A 36 5.86 7.73 14.61
CA GLU A 36 5.71 8.48 15.85
C GLU A 36 5.14 9.88 15.58
N LEU A 37 4.02 10.20 16.21
CA LEU A 37 3.38 11.52 16.11
C LEU A 37 3.59 12.26 17.43
N THR A 38 4.46 13.27 17.39
CA THR A 38 4.70 14.16 18.54
C THR A 38 3.60 15.22 18.63
N ARG A 39 3.40 15.77 19.84
CA ARG A 39 2.43 16.87 20.07
C ARG A 39 3.01 18.24 19.70
N ASP A 40 3.58 18.33 18.51
CA ASP A 40 4.17 19.56 17.97
C ASP A 40 3.70 19.79 16.52
N LYS A 41 4.22 20.85 15.89
CA LYS A 41 3.85 21.19 14.50
C LYS A 41 4.39 20.18 13.48
N ALA A 42 5.52 19.52 13.75
CA ALA A 42 6.06 18.49 12.87
C ALA A 42 5.19 17.22 12.94
N GLY A 43 4.81 16.78 14.14
CA GLY A 43 3.85 15.69 14.34
C GLY A 43 2.49 15.98 13.71
N LEU A 44 2.00 17.23 13.78
CA LEU A 44 0.79 17.64 13.07
C LEU A 44 0.94 17.55 11.54
N ALA A 45 2.06 18.03 10.99
CA ALA A 45 2.31 17.95 9.55
C ALA A 45 2.37 16.49 9.07
N THR A 46 3.03 15.63 9.82
CA THR A 46 3.11 14.19 9.59
C THR A 46 1.72 13.53 9.65
N ALA A 47 0.91 13.85 10.66
CA ALA A 47 -0.45 13.35 10.80
C ALA A 47 -1.35 13.77 9.63
N LEU A 48 -1.24 15.02 9.17
CA LEU A 48 -1.98 15.52 8.00
C LEU A 48 -1.57 14.81 6.71
N SER A 49 -0.28 14.51 6.54
CA SER A 49 0.20 13.73 5.39
C SER A 49 -0.35 12.31 5.39
N LEU A 50 -0.35 11.63 6.54
CA LEU A 50 -0.96 10.30 6.68
C LEU A 50 -2.47 10.34 6.40
N GLN A 51 -3.17 11.34 6.94
CA GLN A 51 -4.60 11.51 6.70
C GLN A 51 -4.91 11.68 5.21
N LYS A 52 -4.13 12.49 4.49
CA LYS A 52 -4.30 12.68 3.04
C LYS A 52 -4.10 11.38 2.26
N ALA A 53 -3.08 10.60 2.62
CA ALA A 53 -2.84 9.31 1.98
C ALA A 53 -4.04 8.37 2.18
N ILE A 54 -4.50 8.21 3.43
CA ILE A 54 -5.67 7.37 3.74
C ILE A 54 -6.94 7.89 3.06
N ALA A 55 -7.17 9.20 3.06
CA ALA A 55 -8.33 9.79 2.40
C ALA A 55 -8.35 9.48 0.90
N SER A 56 -7.21 9.53 0.21
CA SER A 56 -7.14 9.14 -1.20
C SER A 56 -7.43 7.65 -1.41
N ILE A 57 -6.97 6.77 -0.53
CA ILE A 57 -7.28 5.34 -0.59
C ILE A 57 -8.79 5.12 -0.45
N VAL A 58 -9.39 5.73 0.57
CA VAL A 58 -10.83 5.63 0.83
C VAL A 58 -11.63 6.18 -0.34
N ASP A 59 -11.22 7.32 -0.90
CA ASP A 59 -11.89 7.94 -2.05
C ASP A 59 -11.90 7.01 -3.27
N VAL A 60 -10.76 6.39 -3.60
CA VAL A 60 -10.69 5.43 -4.72
C VAL A 60 -11.56 4.21 -4.45
N LEU A 61 -11.49 3.62 -3.25
CA LEU A 61 -12.31 2.46 -2.90
C LEU A 61 -13.81 2.77 -2.89
N GLN A 62 -14.21 3.97 -2.47
CA GLN A 62 -15.61 4.40 -2.47
C GLN A 62 -16.15 4.68 -3.87
N HIS A 63 -15.29 5.13 -4.79
CA HIS A 63 -15.66 5.41 -6.17
C HIS A 63 -15.51 4.19 -7.10
N GLU A 64 -14.92 3.09 -6.64
CA GLU A 64 -14.79 1.85 -7.40
C GLU A 64 -16.14 1.10 -7.43
N PRO A 65 -16.88 1.10 -8.56
CA PRO A 65 -18.22 0.52 -8.62
C PRO A 65 -18.22 -1.01 -8.56
N ALA A 66 -17.08 -1.64 -8.85
CA ALA A 66 -16.90 -3.09 -8.84
C ALA A 66 -16.09 -3.57 -7.64
N LEU A 67 -16.07 -2.80 -6.53
CA LEU A 67 -15.30 -3.18 -5.34
C LEU A 67 -15.81 -4.51 -4.77
N PRO A 68 -14.98 -5.57 -4.75
CA PRO A 68 -15.40 -6.86 -4.22
C PRO A 68 -15.53 -6.79 -2.69
N GLU A 69 -16.54 -7.44 -2.12
CA GLU A 69 -16.69 -7.54 -0.65
C GLU A 69 -15.49 -8.23 0.02
N HIS A 70 -14.84 -9.14 -0.72
CA HIS A 70 -13.61 -9.80 -0.31
C HIS A 70 -12.64 -9.85 -1.49
N VAL A 71 -11.43 -9.34 -1.31
CA VAL A 71 -10.31 -9.67 -2.20
C VAL A 71 -10.07 -11.16 -2.03
N ARG A 72 -10.03 -11.94 -3.12
CA ARG A 72 -9.76 -13.38 -3.02
C ARG A 72 -8.37 -13.57 -2.43
N ASP A 73 -8.31 -14.07 -1.21
CA ASP A 73 -7.12 -14.69 -0.62
C ASP A 73 -6.82 -16.00 -1.36
N GLU A 74 -6.57 -15.95 -2.68
CA GLU A 74 -5.92 -17.06 -3.34
C GLU A 74 -4.42 -16.87 -3.12
N PRO A 75 -3.76 -17.66 -2.23
CA PRO A 75 -2.32 -17.77 -2.31
C PRO A 75 -2.03 -18.19 -3.75
N ALA A 76 -1.18 -17.43 -4.44
CA ALA A 76 -0.82 -17.68 -5.83
C ALA A 76 -0.68 -19.19 -6.00
N ALA A 77 -1.62 -19.80 -6.74
CA ALA A 77 -1.67 -21.25 -6.90
C ALA A 77 -0.24 -21.70 -7.21
N PRO A 78 0.34 -22.68 -6.48
CA PRO A 78 1.73 -23.03 -6.65
C PRO A 78 1.94 -23.34 -8.13
N LYS A 79 2.57 -22.40 -8.85
CA LYS A 79 2.91 -22.57 -10.26
C LYS A 79 3.76 -23.82 -10.31
N GLY A 80 3.27 -24.80 -11.07
CA GLY A 80 3.50 -26.22 -10.87
C GLY A 80 4.96 -26.61 -10.63
N LYS A 81 5.13 -27.74 -9.93
CA LYS A 81 6.42 -28.41 -9.65
C LYS A 81 7.38 -28.26 -10.85
N ILE A 82 8.34 -27.35 -10.73
CA ILE A 82 9.46 -27.26 -11.66
C ILE A 82 10.25 -28.55 -11.43
N LYS A 83 10.36 -29.41 -12.46
CA LYS A 83 11.24 -30.58 -12.40
C LYS A 83 12.67 -30.07 -12.22
N ASN A 84 13.36 -30.57 -11.20
CA ASN A 84 14.74 -30.24 -10.90
C ASN A 84 15.65 -30.72 -12.05
N PRO A 85 16.38 -29.84 -12.76
CA PRO A 85 17.22 -30.22 -13.89
C PRO A 85 18.55 -30.89 -13.48
N PHE A 86 18.79 -31.09 -12.19
CA PHE A 86 19.98 -31.77 -11.65
C PHE A 86 19.75 -33.24 -11.28
N GLU A 87 18.57 -33.80 -11.54
CA GLU A 87 18.43 -35.27 -11.56
C GLU A 87 18.86 -35.80 -12.93
N GLY A 88 20.17 -36.03 -13.06
CA GLY A 88 20.83 -36.66 -14.20
C GLY A 88 22.17 -37.23 -13.77
#